data_AF-A0A954L749-F1
#
_entry.id   AF-A0A954L749-F1
#
_cell.length_a   1.000
_cell.length_b   1.000
_cell.length_c   1.000
_cell.angle_alpha   90.00
_cell.angle_beta   90.00
_cell.angle_gamma   90.00
#
_symmetry.space_group_name_H-M   'P 1'
#
loop_
_entity.id
_entity.type
_entity.pdbx_description
1 polymer ?
#
loop_
_entity_poly.entity_id
_entity_poly.type
_entity_poly.pdbx_seq_one_letter_code
_entity_poly.pdbx_strand_id
1 'polypeptide(L)'
;MQRFTSAFIREQRGEKNKVDPFRPYAFLVEPECGSGGEVQDVATLFLANRECPFTCLMCDLWKNTLDSRIPVGAIPQQIDYALERLPAAQSIKLYNSGNFFDPQAIPPEDYAAIAERMTGFRTVIVENHPRLVGPRCLEFQRLLPAGVELEVAMGLETIHPEALAALNKEMTTDDFARA
;
A
#
# COMPACT_ATOMS: atom_id res chain seq x y z
N MET A 1 -26.13 -2.57 -12.80
CA MET A 1 -25.76 -2.96 -11.41
C MET A 1 -26.01 -1.80 -10.43
N GLN A 2 -26.40 -2.04 -9.17
CA GLN A 2 -26.55 -0.97 -8.16
C GLN A 2 -25.18 -0.33 -7.85
N ARG A 3 -25.13 0.99 -7.70
CA ARG A 3 -23.93 1.72 -7.28
C ARG A 3 -24.07 2.15 -5.83
N PHE A 4 -22.99 2.00 -5.06
CA PHE A 4 -22.94 2.35 -3.64
C PHE A 4 -22.01 3.54 -3.46
N THR A 5 -22.44 4.55 -2.70
CA THR A 5 -21.62 5.72 -2.44
C THR A 5 -20.62 5.45 -1.32
N SER A 6 -19.56 6.24 -1.27
CA SER A 6 -18.57 6.14 -0.19
C SER A 6 -19.17 6.34 1.21
N ALA A 7 -20.19 7.19 1.34
CA ALA A 7 -20.89 7.41 2.60
C ALA A 7 -21.68 6.17 3.03
N PHE A 8 -22.47 5.60 2.11
CA PHE A 8 -23.24 4.38 2.36
C PHE A 8 -22.31 3.23 2.78
N ILE A 9 -21.20 3.02 2.07
CA ILE A 9 -20.26 1.93 2.39
C ILE A 9 -19.68 2.10 3.80
N ARG A 10 -19.29 3.32 4.19
CA ARG A 10 -18.76 3.59 5.53
C ARG A 10 -19.80 3.36 6.63
N GLU A 11 -21.07 3.72 6.38
CA GLU A 11 -22.17 3.44 7.32
C GLU A 11 -22.41 1.95 7.56
N GLN A 12 -22.04 1.08 6.61
CA GLN A 12 -22.14 -0.38 6.76
C GLN A 12 -20.89 -1.02 7.40
N ARG A 13 -19.80 -0.27 7.60
CA ARG A 13 -18.58 -0.81 8.22
C ARG A 13 -18.76 -0.94 9.73
N GLY A 14 -18.25 -2.05 10.27
CA GLY A 14 -18.20 -2.29 11.71
C GLY A 14 -17.07 -1.52 12.40
N GLU A 15 -16.81 -1.86 13.66
CA GLU A 15 -15.71 -1.26 14.42
C GLU A 15 -14.34 -1.62 13.83
N LYS A 16 -13.40 -0.68 13.90
CA LYS A 16 -11.99 -0.90 13.55
C LYS A 16 -11.26 -1.62 14.68
N ASN A 17 -10.25 -2.40 14.31
CA ASN A 17 -9.28 -2.92 15.26
C ASN A 17 -8.42 -1.77 15.81
N LYS A 18 -7.93 -1.93 17.05
CA LYS A 18 -6.98 -1.00 17.64
C LYS A 18 -5.59 -1.28 17.08
N VAL A 19 -5.01 -0.30 16.38
CA VAL A 19 -3.65 -0.35 15.84
C VAL A 19 -2.79 0.77 16.44
N ASP A 20 -1.49 0.54 16.54
CA ASP A 20 -0.51 1.53 16.99
C ASP A 20 0.07 2.24 15.75
N PRO A 21 0.02 3.59 15.65
CA PRO A 21 0.56 4.31 14.51
C PRO A 21 2.07 4.09 14.29
N PHE A 22 2.81 3.65 15.31
CA PHE A 22 4.25 3.42 15.25
C PHE A 22 4.64 1.95 15.17
N ARG A 23 3.67 1.02 15.02
CA ARG A 23 3.94 -0.40 14.80
C ARG A 23 3.12 -0.98 13.65
N PRO A 24 3.72 -1.81 12.78
CA PRO A 24 2.94 -2.57 11.81
C PRO A 24 2.01 -3.51 12.56
N TYR A 25 0.77 -3.67 12.08
CA TYR A 25 -0.20 -4.54 12.75
C TYR A 25 0.08 -6.02 12.50
N ALA A 26 0.86 -6.34 11.47
CA ALA A 26 1.43 -7.66 11.21
C ALA A 26 2.67 -7.54 10.32
N PHE A 27 3.50 -8.57 10.27
CA PHE A 27 4.59 -8.69 9.32
C PHE A 27 4.99 -10.16 9.21
N LEU A 28 5.45 -10.57 8.03
CA LEU A 28 5.87 -11.94 7.76
C LEU A 28 6.91 -11.98 6.64
N VAL A 29 7.61 -13.11 6.52
CA VAL A 29 8.39 -13.46 5.35
C VAL A 29 7.82 -14.76 4.79
N GLU A 30 7.52 -14.77 3.49
CA GLU A 30 7.04 -15.95 2.79
C GLU A 30 7.64 -16.06 1.39
N PRO A 31 7.75 -17.28 0.83
CA PRO A 31 8.19 -17.47 -0.55
C PRO A 31 7.08 -17.04 -1.52
N GLU A 32 7.38 -16.08 -2.40
CA GLU A 32 6.49 -15.60 -3.47
C GLU A 32 7.17 -15.73 -4.84
N CYS A 33 6.36 -15.72 -5.90
CA CYS A 33 6.85 -15.70 -7.28
C CYS A 33 7.25 -14.27 -7.67
N GLY A 34 8.52 -14.07 -8.03
CA GLY A 34 9.03 -12.82 -8.56
C GLY A 34 8.61 -12.58 -10.01
N SER A 35 8.89 -11.38 -10.51
CA SER A 35 8.55 -10.95 -11.88
C SER A 35 9.25 -11.77 -12.97
N GLY A 36 10.39 -12.40 -12.67
CA GLY A 36 11.09 -13.33 -13.56
C GLY A 36 10.62 -14.79 -13.45
N GLY A 37 9.64 -15.09 -12.61
CA GLY A 37 9.14 -16.45 -12.36
C GLY A 37 9.95 -17.25 -11.33
N GLU A 38 10.97 -16.66 -10.74
CA GLU A 38 11.74 -17.24 -9.65
C GLU A 38 10.96 -17.20 -8.33
N VAL A 39 11.17 -18.18 -7.45
CA VAL A 39 10.68 -18.10 -6.07
C VAL A 39 11.70 -17.35 -5.23
N GLN A 40 11.24 -16.35 -4.48
CA GLN A 40 12.05 -15.54 -3.58
C GLN A 40 11.32 -15.29 -2.27
N ASP A 41 12.07 -15.13 -1.18
CA ASP A 41 11.53 -14.71 0.10
C ASP A 41 11.17 -13.21 0.04
N VAL A 42 9.93 -12.91 0.40
CA VAL A 42 9.38 -11.55 0.42
C VAL A 42 8.99 -11.17 1.84
N ALA A 43 9.57 -10.09 2.35
CA ALA A 43 9.16 -9.46 3.60
C ALA A 43 7.91 -8.62 3.36
N THR A 44 6.75 -9.06 3.86
CA THR A 44 5.50 -8.28 3.79
C THR A 44 5.25 -7.60 5.12
N LEU A 45 5.20 -6.27 5.09
CA LEU A 45 4.93 -5.42 6.24
C LEU A 45 3.52 -4.85 6.12
N PHE A 46 2.66 -5.20 7.06
CA PHE A 46 1.30 -4.69 7.12
C PHE A 46 1.25 -3.42 7.98
N LEU A 47 1.40 -2.28 7.31
CA LEU A 47 1.56 -0.97 7.95
C LEU A 47 0.21 -0.43 8.45
N ALA A 48 0.18 0.03 9.70
CA ALA A 48 -0.93 0.79 10.24
C ALA A 48 -0.91 2.20 9.63
N ASN A 49 -2.01 2.59 8.98
CA ASN A 49 -2.08 3.87 8.29
C ASN A 49 -3.51 4.44 8.27
N ARG A 50 -3.69 5.68 7.82
CA ARG A 50 -5.00 6.28 7.56
C ARG A 50 -5.80 5.42 6.59
N GLU A 51 -7.09 5.28 6.86
CA GLU A 51 -8.02 4.62 5.95
C GLU A 51 -7.96 5.18 4.53
N CYS A 52 -7.91 4.26 3.55
CA CYS A 52 -7.97 4.57 2.13
C CYS A 52 -9.14 5.53 1.80
N PRO A 53 -8.92 6.63 1.05
CA PRO A 53 -9.99 7.51 0.62
C PRO A 53 -10.98 6.82 -0.33
N PHE A 54 -10.51 5.79 -1.07
CA PHE A 54 -11.34 4.94 -1.91
C PHE A 54 -12.02 3.87 -1.06
N THR A 55 -13.33 3.94 -0.97
CA THR A 55 -14.14 3.03 -0.14
C THR A 55 -14.68 1.90 -1.00
N CYS A 56 -13.77 1.07 -1.48
CA CYS A 56 -14.13 -0.05 -2.34
C CYS A 56 -15.03 -1.03 -1.54
N LEU A 57 -16.16 -1.45 -2.11
CA LEU A 57 -17.22 -2.19 -1.42
C LEU A 57 -16.74 -3.50 -0.78
N MET A 58 -15.85 -4.21 -1.47
CA MET A 58 -15.32 -5.52 -1.02
C MET A 58 -14.15 -5.41 -0.04
N CYS A 59 -13.56 -4.22 0.11
CA CYS A 59 -12.30 -4.06 0.82
C CYS A 59 -12.54 -4.13 2.32
N ASP A 60 -11.77 -4.96 3.02
CA ASP A 60 -11.80 -5.06 4.47
C ASP A 60 -10.53 -4.55 5.16
N LEU A 61 -9.56 -4.05 4.38
CA LEU A 61 -8.29 -3.51 4.88
C LEU A 61 -8.50 -2.31 5.81
N TRP A 62 -9.61 -1.59 5.68
CA TRP A 62 -10.00 -0.50 6.58
C TRP A 62 -10.06 -0.92 8.06
N LYS A 63 -10.20 -2.21 8.37
CA LYS A 63 -10.26 -2.71 9.75
C LYS A 63 -9.01 -2.40 10.56
N ASN A 64 -7.82 -2.37 9.93
CA ASN A 64 -6.54 -2.14 10.61
C ASN A 64 -5.97 -0.75 10.27
N THR A 65 -6.83 0.27 10.23
CA THR A 65 -6.45 1.64 9.85
C THR A 65 -6.73 2.65 10.95
N LEU A 66 -6.06 3.79 10.86
CA LEU A 66 -6.28 4.99 11.67
C LEU A 66 -7.38 5.85 11.03
N ASP A 67 -8.07 6.65 11.84
CA ASP A 67 -9.05 7.64 11.36
C ASP A 67 -8.39 8.97 10.96
N SER A 68 -7.15 9.20 11.39
CA SER A 68 -6.41 10.43 11.15
C SER A 68 -5.16 10.16 10.30
N ARG A 69 -4.62 11.24 9.71
CA ARG A 69 -3.34 11.22 9.00
C ARG A 69 -2.26 10.65 9.92
N ILE A 70 -1.42 9.78 9.37
CA ILE A 70 -0.32 9.22 10.13
C ILE A 70 0.71 10.32 10.50
N PRO A 71 1.32 10.29 11.71
CA PRO A 71 2.40 11.21 12.04
C PRO A 71 3.61 11.04 11.11
N VAL A 72 4.30 12.14 10.81
CA VAL A 72 5.61 12.09 10.13
C VAL A 72 6.58 11.27 10.98
N GLY A 73 7.37 10.42 10.32
CA GLY A 73 8.34 9.51 10.93
C GLY A 73 7.75 8.16 11.37
N ALA A 74 6.43 8.00 11.35
CA ALA A 74 5.78 6.80 11.83
C ALA A 74 5.98 5.60 10.89
N ILE A 75 5.90 5.79 9.57
CA ILE A 75 6.10 4.70 8.61
C ILE A 75 7.55 4.16 8.66
N PRO A 76 8.61 5.00 8.64
CA PRO A 76 9.97 4.53 8.86
C PRO A 76 10.12 3.70 10.15
N GLN A 77 9.52 4.16 11.26
CA GLN A 77 9.58 3.44 12.53
C GLN A 77 8.86 2.08 12.48
N GLN A 78 7.74 1.98 11.76
CA GLN A 78 7.07 0.70 11.54
C GLN A 78 7.94 -0.28 10.74
N ILE A 79 8.64 0.23 9.73
CA ILE A 79 9.58 -0.56 8.92
C ILE A 79 10.72 -1.08 9.79
N ASP A 80 11.34 -0.21 10.59
CA ASP A 80 12.42 -0.60 11.51
C ASP A 80 11.95 -1.69 12.49
N TYR A 81 10.76 -1.50 13.08
CA TYR A 81 10.18 -2.47 14.01
C TYR A 81 10.06 -3.88 13.41
N ALA A 82 9.60 -3.99 12.16
CA ALA A 82 9.48 -5.29 11.48
C ALA A 82 10.84 -5.85 11.06
N LEU A 83 11.71 -5.04 10.46
CA LEU A 83 13.00 -5.50 9.93
C LEU A 83 13.96 -6.00 11.03
N GLU A 84 13.87 -5.46 12.25
CA GLU A 84 14.58 -5.98 13.42
C GLU A 84 14.18 -7.41 13.82
N ARG A 85 13.01 -7.89 13.36
CA ARG A 85 12.37 -9.15 13.82
C ARG A 85 12.19 -10.18 12.71
N LEU A 86 12.32 -9.76 11.45
CA LEU A 86 12.19 -10.64 10.29
C LEU A 86 13.54 -11.29 9.93
N PRO A 87 13.51 -12.52 9.37
CA PRO A 87 14.67 -13.03 8.66
C PRO A 87 14.97 -12.19 7.41
N ALA A 88 16.15 -12.38 6.83
CA ALA A 88 16.50 -11.74 5.56
C ALA A 88 15.54 -12.18 4.44
N ALA A 89 15.26 -11.28 3.51
CA ALA A 89 14.42 -11.50 2.34
C ALA A 89 15.01 -10.74 1.14
N GLN A 90 14.75 -11.21 -0.08
CA GLN A 90 15.24 -10.53 -1.29
C GLN A 90 14.39 -9.31 -1.64
N SER A 91 13.10 -9.35 -1.35
CA SER A 91 12.16 -8.26 -1.67
C SER A 91 11.34 -7.84 -0.46
N ILE A 92 10.80 -6.63 -0.50
CA ILE A 92 9.95 -6.08 0.56
C ILE A 92 8.65 -5.51 -0.02
N LYS A 93 7.53 -5.83 0.61
CA LYS A 93 6.19 -5.32 0.29
C LYS A 93 5.71 -4.42 1.43
N LEU A 94 5.49 -3.15 1.11
CA LEU A 94 4.96 -2.15 2.03
C LEU A 94 3.43 -2.10 1.88
N TYR A 95 2.76 -3.03 2.55
CA TYR A 95 1.31 -3.22 2.49
C TYR A 95 0.62 -2.23 3.42
N ASN A 96 0.13 -1.10 2.90
CA ASN A 96 -0.31 0.03 3.74
C ASN A 96 -1.83 0.15 3.91
N SER A 97 -2.58 -0.90 3.55
CA SER A 97 -4.06 -0.92 3.62
C SER A 97 -4.71 0.26 2.90
N GLY A 98 -4.06 0.74 1.83
CA GLY A 98 -4.44 1.98 1.17
C GLY A 98 -3.59 2.29 -0.05
N ASN A 99 -3.01 3.49 -0.08
CA ASN A 99 -2.27 3.99 -1.23
C ASN A 99 -0.96 4.58 -0.76
N PHE A 100 0.15 4.05 -1.24
CA PHE A 100 1.47 4.53 -0.86
C PHE A 100 1.71 5.98 -1.30
N PHE A 101 1.13 6.40 -2.44
CA PHE A 101 1.31 7.75 -2.96
C PHE A 101 0.21 8.74 -2.56
N ASP A 102 -0.68 8.38 -1.63
CA ASP A 102 -1.57 9.34 -0.96
C ASP A 102 -0.79 10.08 0.15
N PRO A 103 -0.60 11.41 0.08
CA PRO A 103 0.13 12.18 1.11
C PRO A 103 -0.55 12.22 2.49
N GLN A 104 -1.82 11.81 2.56
CA GLN A 104 -2.54 11.63 3.83
C GLN A 104 -2.29 10.24 4.44
N ALA A 105 -1.78 9.30 3.65
CA ALA A 105 -1.39 7.96 4.11
C ALA A 105 0.14 7.89 4.31
N ILE A 106 0.96 8.24 3.32
CA ILE A 106 2.42 8.28 3.48
C ILE A 106 2.87 9.74 3.36
N PRO A 107 3.33 10.37 4.46
CA PRO A 107 3.88 11.71 4.42
C PRO A 107 5.06 11.76 3.45
N PRO A 108 5.10 12.71 2.49
CA PRO A 108 6.24 12.84 1.57
C PRO A 108 7.55 13.11 2.28
N GLU A 109 7.47 13.71 3.47
CA GLU A 109 8.60 13.91 4.38
C GLU A 109 9.29 12.59 4.78
N ASP A 110 8.56 11.47 4.75
CA ASP A 110 9.08 10.15 5.10
C ASP A 110 9.73 9.43 3.91
N TYR A 111 9.54 9.88 2.67
CA TYR A 111 9.99 9.15 1.48
C TYR A 111 11.49 8.84 1.49
N ALA A 112 12.33 9.81 1.86
CA ALA A 112 13.77 9.62 1.94
C ALA A 112 14.14 8.58 3.01
N ALA A 113 13.50 8.66 4.18
CA ALA A 113 13.75 7.72 5.28
C ALA A 113 13.25 6.30 4.94
N ILE A 114 12.10 6.18 4.27
CA ILE A 114 11.59 4.89 3.78
C ILE A 114 12.56 4.31 2.75
N ALA A 115 12.98 5.11 1.77
CA ALA A 115 13.89 4.68 0.71
C ALA A 115 15.23 4.17 1.26
N GLU A 116 15.81 4.86 2.24
CA GLU A 116 17.05 4.44 2.91
C GLU A 116 16.95 3.02 3.49
N ARG A 117 15.81 2.68 4.09
CA ARG A 117 15.53 1.35 4.67
C ARG A 117 15.37 0.24 3.63
N MET A 118 15.24 0.59 2.36
CA MET A 118 15.19 -0.39 1.27
C MET A 118 16.60 -0.90 0.89
N THR A 119 17.66 -0.38 1.51
CA THR A 119 19.04 -0.85 1.29
C THR A 119 19.16 -2.35 1.55
N GLY A 120 19.70 -3.07 0.56
CA GLY A 120 19.90 -4.53 0.65
C GLY A 120 18.76 -5.36 0.08
N PHE A 121 17.59 -4.76 -0.18
CA PHE A 121 16.55 -5.39 -0.98
C PHE A 121 16.85 -5.25 -2.47
N ARG A 122 16.39 -6.21 -3.26
CA ARG A 122 16.37 -6.12 -4.73
C ARG A 122 15.16 -5.31 -5.20
N THR A 123 14.01 -5.52 -4.58
CA THR A 123 12.74 -4.91 -5.01
C THR A 123 11.96 -4.40 -3.81
N VAL A 124 11.38 -3.22 -3.95
CA VAL A 124 10.34 -2.68 -3.07
C VAL A 124 9.01 -2.64 -3.83
N ILE A 125 8.00 -3.27 -3.23
CA ILE A 125 6.64 -3.34 -3.77
C ILE A 125 5.75 -2.44 -2.92
N VAL A 126 5.05 -1.51 -3.55
CA VAL A 126 4.10 -0.62 -2.87
C VAL A 126 2.72 -0.74 -3.49
N GLU A 127 1.68 -0.61 -2.69
CA GLU A 127 0.30 -0.65 -3.17
C GLU A 127 -0.20 0.75 -3.53
N ASN A 128 -0.88 0.89 -4.67
CA ASN A 128 -1.44 2.17 -5.06
C ASN A 128 -2.69 2.03 -5.95
N HIS A 129 -3.63 2.94 -5.79
CA HIS A 129 -4.74 3.08 -6.70
C HIS A 129 -4.27 3.69 -8.03
N PRO A 130 -4.75 3.23 -9.21
CA PRO A 130 -4.30 3.73 -10.51
C PRO A 130 -4.38 5.26 -10.66
N ARG A 131 -5.44 5.88 -10.11
CA ARG A 131 -5.60 7.35 -10.14
C ARG A 131 -4.56 8.14 -9.32
N LEU A 132 -3.78 7.47 -8.49
CA LEU A 132 -2.70 8.06 -7.71
C LEU A 132 -1.31 7.75 -8.29
N VAL A 133 -1.24 7.07 -9.44
CA VAL A 133 0.03 6.91 -10.16
C VAL A 133 0.37 8.21 -10.87
N GLY A 134 1.60 8.70 -10.69
CA GLY A 134 2.01 10.00 -11.20
C GLY A 134 3.41 10.41 -10.74
N PRO A 135 3.71 11.73 -10.70
CA PRO A 135 5.07 12.24 -10.43
C PRO A 135 5.70 11.73 -9.13
N ARG A 136 4.89 11.49 -8.09
CA ARG A 136 5.35 10.98 -6.79
C ARG A 136 5.96 9.58 -6.88
N CYS A 137 5.49 8.73 -7.81
CA CYS A 137 6.10 7.43 -8.07
C CYS A 137 7.55 7.60 -8.53
N LEU A 138 7.77 8.53 -9.47
CA LEU A 138 9.09 8.84 -10.01
C LEU A 138 9.99 9.54 -8.98
N GLU A 139 9.41 10.40 -8.15
CA GLU A 139 10.11 11.04 -7.03
C GLU A 139 10.62 10.00 -6.03
N PHE A 140 9.76 9.08 -5.59
CA PHE A 140 10.16 8.01 -4.69
C PHE A 140 11.18 7.07 -5.33
N GLN A 141 10.98 6.68 -6.59
CA GLN A 141 11.94 5.84 -7.33
C GLN A 141 13.34 6.46 -7.36
N ARG A 142 13.46 7.78 -7.55
CA ARG A 142 14.76 8.48 -7.54
C ARG A 142 15.45 8.49 -6.18
N LEU A 143 14.71 8.30 -5.09
CA LEU A 143 15.26 8.24 -3.74
C LEU A 143 15.75 6.83 -3.38
N LEU A 144 15.30 5.80 -4.09
CA LEU A 144 15.67 4.43 -3.80
C LEU A 144 17.18 4.20 -3.97
N PRO A 145 17.78 3.33 -3.14
CA PRO A 145 19.17 2.94 -3.30
C PRO A 145 19.45 2.38 -4.69
N ALA A 146 20.68 2.57 -5.18
CA ALA A 146 21.07 2.10 -6.49
C ALA A 146 20.85 0.58 -6.63
N GLY A 147 20.15 0.17 -7.68
CA GLY A 147 19.84 -1.23 -7.97
C GLY A 147 18.56 -1.76 -7.33
N VAL A 148 17.87 -0.97 -6.48
CA VAL A 148 16.55 -1.33 -5.96
C VAL A 148 15.48 -1.01 -7.00
N GLU A 149 14.69 -2.00 -7.38
CA GLU A 149 13.55 -1.85 -8.29
C GLU A 149 12.29 -1.45 -7.52
N LEU A 150 11.54 -0.49 -8.07
CA LEU A 150 10.21 -0.12 -7.56
C LEU A 150 9.15 -0.84 -8.37
N GLU A 151 8.33 -1.64 -7.70
CA GLU A 151 7.10 -2.20 -8.25
C GLU A 151 5.88 -1.51 -7.61
N VAL A 152 4.91 -1.11 -8.44
CA VAL A 152 3.66 -0.51 -7.98
C VAL A 152 2.52 -1.50 -8.24
N ALA A 153 2.06 -2.14 -7.17
CA ALA A 153 0.93 -3.05 -7.20
C ALA A 153 -0.38 -2.25 -7.30
N MET A 154 -1.09 -2.38 -8.42
CA MET A 154 -2.33 -1.65 -8.71
C MET A 154 -3.56 -2.56 -8.65
N GLY A 155 -4.52 -2.22 -7.79
CA GLY A 155 -5.75 -2.97 -7.63
C GLY A 155 -6.76 -2.71 -8.76
N LEU A 156 -6.72 -3.48 -9.85
CA LEU A 156 -7.72 -3.46 -10.93
C LEU A 156 -9.04 -4.13 -10.50
N GLU A 157 -8.95 -5.28 -9.83
CA GLU A 157 -10.02 -6.22 -9.45
C GLU A 157 -10.84 -6.83 -10.59
N THR A 158 -11.24 -6.04 -11.59
CA THR A 158 -12.05 -6.49 -12.72
C THR A 158 -11.96 -5.51 -13.89
N ILE A 159 -12.04 -6.03 -15.11
CA ILE A 159 -12.13 -5.22 -16.34
C ILE A 159 -13.58 -4.87 -16.73
N HIS A 160 -14.58 -5.41 -16.02
CA HIS A 160 -15.99 -5.18 -16.35
C HIS A 160 -16.45 -3.79 -15.83
N PRO A 161 -16.81 -2.83 -16.69
CA PRO A 161 -17.06 -1.45 -16.27
C PRO A 161 -18.18 -1.31 -15.23
N GLU A 162 -19.26 -2.08 -15.36
CA GLU A 162 -20.34 -2.02 -14.37
C GLU A 162 -19.93 -2.61 -13.01
N ALA A 163 -19.02 -3.58 -13.00
CA ALA A 163 -18.55 -4.19 -11.76
C ALA A 163 -17.57 -3.26 -11.04
N LEU A 164 -16.67 -2.59 -11.77
CA LEU A 164 -15.83 -1.52 -11.22
C LEU A 164 -16.66 -0.43 -10.54
N ALA A 165 -17.75 0.00 -11.19
CA ALA A 165 -18.67 0.98 -10.63
C ALA A 165 -19.44 0.46 -9.41
N ALA A 166 -19.91 -0.79 -9.44
CA ALA A 166 -20.59 -1.42 -8.31
C ALA A 166 -19.67 -1.62 -7.09
N LEU A 167 -18.39 -1.93 -7.34
CA LEU A 167 -17.35 -2.05 -6.32
C LEU A 167 -16.91 -0.69 -5.75
N ASN A 168 -17.42 0.43 -6.25
CA ASN A 168 -17.01 1.77 -5.86
C ASN A 168 -15.48 1.98 -6.00
N LYS A 169 -14.89 1.43 -7.08
CA LYS A 169 -13.45 1.58 -7.37
C LYS A 169 -13.07 3.00 -7.80
N GLU A 170 -14.03 3.88 -8.09
CA GLU A 170 -13.75 5.29 -8.43
C GLU A 170 -12.72 5.46 -9.58
N MET A 171 -12.71 4.50 -10.52
CA MET A 171 -11.87 4.46 -11.72
C MET A 171 -12.54 3.67 -12.85
N THR A 172 -11.95 3.79 -14.03
CA THR A 172 -12.26 3.07 -15.27
C THR A 172 -11.06 2.23 -15.71
N THR A 173 -11.24 1.37 -16.71
CA THR A 173 -10.13 0.64 -17.35
C THR A 173 -9.16 1.57 -18.06
N ASP A 174 -9.62 2.72 -18.56
CA ASP A 174 -8.75 3.72 -19.18
C ASP A 174 -7.87 4.41 -18.13
N ASP A 175 -8.38 4.61 -16.91
CA ASP A 175 -7.56 5.12 -15.80
C ASP A 175 -6.46 4.12 -15.45
N PHE A 176 -6.75 2.82 -15.48
CA PHE A 176 -5.75 1.77 -15.27
C PHE A 176 -4.72 1.71 -16.40
N ALA A 177 -5.16 1.80 -17.67
CA ALA A 177 -4.26 1.74 -18.82
C ALA A 177 -3.30 2.95 -18.92
N ARG A 178 -3.67 4.10 -18.35
CA ARG A 178 -2.82 5.31 -18.31
C ARG A 178 -1.81 5.31 -17.16
N ALA A 179 -2.09 4.57 -16.10
CA ALA A 179 -1.23 4.45 -14.93
C ALA A 179 -0.01 3.59 -15.25
#